data_AF-A0A6L4B4V3-F1
#
_entry.id   AF-A0A6L4B4V3-F1
#
_cell.length_a   1.000
_cell.length_b   1.000
_cell.length_c   1.000
_cell.angle_alpha   90.00
_cell.angle_beta   90.00
_cell.angle_gamma   90.00
#
_symmetry.space_group_name_H-M   'P 1'
#
loop_
_entity.id
_entity.type
_entity.pdbx_description
1 polymer ?
#
loop_
_entity_poly.entity_id
_entity_poly.type
_entity_poly.pdbx_seq_one_letter_code
_entity_poly.pdbx_strand_id
1 'polypeptide(L)' 'MATPSLKQQKTFALVRIIGGFAAAGVLGYSFVANILAGQPAEGAVLGTGIMALLGLGYAAFYTRSLSRIAEQEKSAGQS' A
#
# COMPACT_ATOMS: atom_id res chain seq x y z
N MET A 1 -24.80 -5.44 7.23
CA MET A 1 -23.56 -5.76 7.96
C MET A 1 -23.23 -4.60 8.87
N ALA A 2 -22.75 -4.84 10.10
CA ALA A 2 -22.35 -3.77 11.00
C ALA A 2 -21.12 -3.03 10.45
N THR A 3 -21.11 -1.70 10.50
CA THR A 3 -19.95 -0.90 10.12
C THR A 3 -18.81 -1.15 11.12
N PRO A 4 -17.58 -1.45 10.67
CA PRO A 4 -16.44 -1.65 11.56
C PRO A 4 -16.18 -0.41 12.42
N SER A 5 -15.73 -0.61 13.67
CA SER A 5 -15.34 0.49 14.56
C SER A 5 -14.14 1.28 14.02
N LEU A 6 -13.97 2.54 14.45
CA LEU A 6 -12.84 3.40 14.03
C LEU A 6 -11.48 2.74 14.32
N LYS A 7 -11.34 2.09 15.49
CA LYS A 7 -10.13 1.33 15.86
C LYS A 7 -9.84 0.21 14.86
N GLN A 8 -10.87 -0.57 14.45
CA GLN A 8 -10.71 -1.62 13.44
C GLN A 8 -10.35 -1.03 12.07
N GLN A 9 -11.00 0.05 11.64
CA GLN A 9 -10.70 0.71 10.38
C GLN A 9 -9.25 1.21 10.33
N LYS A 10 -8.77 1.81 11.42
CA LYS A 10 -7.37 2.26 11.56
C LYS A 10 -6.38 1.11 11.43
N THR A 11 -6.60 0.02 12.16
CA THR A 11 -5.76 -1.19 12.06
C THR A 11 -5.76 -1.74 10.63
N PHE A 12 -6.92 -1.80 10.01
CA PHE A 12 -7.07 -2.27 8.63
C PHE A 12 -6.34 -1.40 7.61
N ALA A 13 -6.33 -0.08 7.80
CA ALA A 13 -5.56 0.82 6.96
C ALA A 13 -4.05 0.61 7.14
N LEU A 14 -3.58 0.52 8.38
CA LEU A 14 -2.15 0.30 8.70
C LEU A 14 -1.60 -0.99 8.09
N VAL A 15 -2.32 -2.11 8.24
CA VAL A 15 -1.91 -3.40 7.66
C VAL A 15 -1.77 -3.30 6.14
N ARG A 16 -2.69 -2.58 5.47
CA ARG A 16 -2.67 -2.40 4.03
C ARG A 16 -1.54 -1.49 3.56
N ILE A 17 -1.21 -0.45 4.31
CA ILE A 17 -0.06 0.42 4.04
C ILE A 17 1.24 -0.41 4.09
N ILE A 18 1.43 -1.17 5.17
CA ILE A 18 2.62 -2.01 5.35
C ILE A 18 2.69 -3.09 4.25
N GLY A 19 1.57 -3.75 3.96
CA GLY A 19 1.48 -4.74 2.89
C GLY A 19 1.80 -4.15 1.51
N GLY A 20 1.31 -2.95 1.21
CA GLY A 20 1.61 -2.24 -0.04
C GLY A 20 3.10 -1.90 -0.18
N PHE A 21 3.74 -1.41 0.89
CA PHE A 21 5.19 -1.16 0.90
C PHE A 21 6.01 -2.45 0.77
N ALA A 22 5.63 -3.52 1.47
CA ALA A 22 6.31 -4.81 1.38
C ALA A 22 6.21 -5.38 -0.05
N ALA A 23 5.02 -5.35 -0.65
CA ALA A 23 4.81 -5.77 -2.03
C ALA A 23 5.64 -4.93 -3.01
N ALA A 24 5.62 -3.61 -2.87
CA ALA A 24 6.42 -2.71 -3.69
C ALA A 24 7.92 -2.98 -3.57
N GLY A 25 8.41 -3.24 -2.36
CA GLY A 25 9.82 -3.55 -2.11
C GLY A 25 10.26 -4.83 -2.80
N VAL A 26 9.51 -5.93 -2.62
CA VAL A 26 9.86 -7.23 -3.22
C VAL A 26 9.76 -7.18 -4.75
N LEU A 27 8.68 -6.63 -5.28
CA LEU A 27 8.46 -6.57 -6.73
C LEU A 27 9.41 -5.57 -7.40
N GLY A 28 9.68 -4.43 -6.77
CA GLY A 28 10.63 -3.45 -7.25
C GLY A 28 12.06 -3.99 -7.25
N TYR A 29 12.46 -4.70 -6.18
CA TYR A 29 13.74 -5.42 -6.15
C TYR A 29 13.82 -6.45 -7.28
N SER A 30 12.80 -7.28 -7.47
CA SER A 30 12.76 -8.27 -8.54
C SER A 30 12.90 -7.63 -9.91
N PHE A 31 12.18 -6.54 -10.18
CA PHE A 31 12.28 -5.79 -11.43
C PHE A 31 13.72 -5.29 -11.65
N VAL A 32 14.28 -4.55 -10.69
CA VAL A 32 15.63 -3.97 -10.81
C VAL A 32 16.68 -5.06 -10.96
N ALA A 33 16.61 -6.13 -10.17
CA ALA A 33 17.54 -7.24 -10.24
C ALA A 33 17.53 -7.94 -11.61
N ASN A 34 16.34 -8.15 -12.20
CA ASN A 34 16.23 -8.74 -13.54
C ASN A 34 16.80 -7.82 -14.63
N ILE A 35 16.54 -6.51 -14.56
CA ILE A 35 17.13 -5.54 -15.49
C ILE A 35 18.65 -5.53 -15.38
N LEU A 36 19.20 -5.53 -14.16
CA LEU A 36 20.64 -5.59 -13.95
C LEU A 36 21.26 -6.93 -14.40
N ALA A 37 20.48 -8.01 -14.41
CA ALA A 37 20.86 -9.29 -15.00
C ALA A 37 20.74 -9.32 -16.55
N GLY A 38 20.40 -8.20 -17.19
CA GLY A 38 20.30 -8.08 -18.64
C GLY A 38 18.99 -8.57 -19.25
N GLN A 39 17.97 -8.86 -18.43
CA GLN A 39 16.65 -9.18 -18.96
C GLN A 39 15.96 -7.94 -19.53
N PRO A 40 15.21 -8.06 -20.64
CA PRO A 40 14.47 -6.94 -21.19
C PRO A 40 13.31 -6.53 -20.27
N ALA A 41 12.97 -5.23 -20.27
CA ALA A 41 11.85 -4.66 -19.53
C ALA A 41 10.51 -4.95 -20.21
N GLU A 42 10.19 -6.22 -20.42
CA GLU A 42 9.00 -6.67 -21.14
C GLU A 42 8.33 -7.84 -20.41
N GLY A 43 7.11 -8.17 -20.84
CA GLY A 43 6.35 -9.31 -20.31
C GLY A 43 6.28 -9.33 -18.79
N ALA A 44 6.72 -10.43 -18.18
CA ALA A 44 6.69 -10.63 -16.74
C ALA A 44 7.58 -9.63 -15.98
N VAL A 45 8.73 -9.25 -16.52
CA VAL A 45 9.66 -8.31 -15.87
C VAL A 45 8.97 -6.95 -15.75
N LEU A 46 8.46 -6.41 -16.86
CA LEU A 46 7.68 -5.17 -16.84
C LEU A 46 6.48 -5.26 -15.89
N GLY A 47 5.79 -6.39 -15.88
CA GLY A 47 4.69 -6.65 -14.97
C GLY A 47 5.07 -6.48 -13.49
N THR A 48 6.23 -6.97 -13.07
CA THR A 48 6.71 -6.76 -11.68
C THR A 48 6.95 -5.28 -11.37
N GLY A 49 7.52 -4.52 -12.31
CA GLY A 49 7.72 -3.08 -12.15
C GLY A 49 6.39 -2.32 -12.01
N ILE A 50 5.40 -2.62 -12.85
CA ILE A 50 4.06 -2.04 -12.77
C ILE A 50 3.41 -2.39 -11.43
N MET A 51 3.45 -3.66 -11.02
CA MET A 51 2.84 -4.11 -9.77
C MET A 51 3.55 -3.49 -8.54
N ALA A 52 4.84 -3.20 -8.62
CA ALA A 52 5.55 -2.47 -7.58
C ALA A 52 4.99 -1.05 -7.41
N LEU A 53 4.76 -0.33 -8.51
CA LEU A 53 4.14 1.00 -8.49
C LEU A 53 2.70 0.95 -7.96
N LEU A 54 1.94 -0.08 -8.33
CA LEU A 54 0.59 -0.28 -7.79
C LEU A 54 0.61 -0.55 -6.28
N GLY A 55 1.60 -1.29 -5.77
CA GLY A 55 1.82 -1.48 -4.34
C GLY A 55 2.05 -0.16 -3.60
N LEU A 56 2.86 0.74 -4.17
CA LEU A 56 3.08 2.09 -3.64
C LEU A 56 1.80 2.94 -3.69
N GLY A 57 1.07 2.90 -4.81
CA GLY A 57 -0.21 3.60 -4.96
C GLY A 57 -1.25 3.11 -3.94
N TYR A 58 -1.30 1.80 -3.69
CA TYR A 58 -2.16 1.19 -2.67
C TYR A 58 -1.80 1.68 -1.27
N ALA A 59 -0.52 1.69 -0.92
CA ALA A 59 -0.06 2.21 0.37
C ALA A 59 -0.41 3.70 0.52
N ALA A 60 -0.17 4.53 -0.50
CA ALA A 60 -0.50 5.95 -0.49
C ALA A 60 -2.00 6.21 -0.31
N PHE A 61 -2.85 5.43 -0.99
CA PHE A 61 -4.31 5.52 -0.84
C PHE A 61 -4.76 5.25 0.59
N TYR A 62 -4.22 4.22 1.24
CA TYR A 62 -4.57 3.90 2.61
C TYR A 62 -3.96 4.86 3.63
N THR A 63 -2.82 5.49 3.34
CA THR A 63 -2.29 6.59 4.16
C THR A 63 -3.27 7.77 4.18
N ARG A 64 -3.82 8.15 3.03
CA ARG A 64 -4.86 9.20 2.97
C ARG A 64 -6.12 8.80 3.74
N SER A 65 -6.51 7.53 3.62
CA SER A 65 -7.64 6.98 4.38
C SER A 65 -7.39 7.02 5.89
N LEU A 66 -6.18 6.68 6.33
CA LEU A 66 -5.75 6.71 7.72
C LEU A 66 -5.82 8.12 8.32
N SER A 67 -5.39 9.15 7.57
CA SER A 67 -5.51 10.55 8.00
C SER A 67 -6.95 10.95 8.28
N ARG A 68 -7.90 10.56 7.40
CA ARG A 68 -9.33 10.82 7.60
C ARG A 68 -9.89 10.11 8.83
N ILE A 69 -9.48 8.85 9.07
CA ILE A 69 -9.90 8.10 10.26
C ILE A 69 -9.38 8.78 11.54
N ALA A 70 -8.14 9.27 11.52
CA ALA A 70 -7.56 9.98 12.66
C ALA A 70 -8.29 11.30 12.95
N GLU A 71 -8.71 12.05 11.92
CA GLU A 71 -9.56 13.24 12.08
C GLU A 71 -10.92 12.88 12.69
N GLN A 72 -11.54 11.78 12.27
CA GLN A 72 -12.81 11.31 12.83
C GLN A 72 -12.67 10.89 14.30
N GLU A 73 -11.61 10.17 14.66
CA GLU A 73 -11.32 9.81 16.07
C GLU A 73 -11.16 11.08 16.93
N LYS A 74 -10.48 12.11 16.41
CA LYS A 74 -10.27 13.37 17.12
C LYS A 74 -11.57 14.15 17.32
N SER A 75 -12.47 14.17 16.32
CA SER A 75 -13.77 14.83 16.44
C SER A 75 -14.71 14.10 17.40
N ALA A 76 -14.68 12.76 17.39
CA ALA A 76 -15.49 11.93 18.28
C ALA A 76 -15.06 12.02 19.75
N GLY A 77 -13.79 12.28 20.04
CA GLY A 77 -13.28 12.47 21.42
C GLY A 77 -13.42 13.89 21.98
N GLN A 78 -13.90 14.85 21.18
CA GLN A 78 -14.18 16.23 21.61
C GLN A 78 -15.67 16.49 21.88
N SER A 79 -16.53 15.49 21.66
CA SER A 79 -17.97 15.51 21.97
C SER A 79 -18.23 14.83 23.31
#